data_AF-A0A6I3CB37-F1
#
_entry.id   AF-A0A6I3CB37-F1
#
_cell.length_a   1.000
_cell.length_b   1.000
_cell.length_c   1.000
_cell.angle_alpha   90.00
_cell.angle_beta   90.00
_cell.angle_gamma   90.00
#
_symmetry.space_group_name_H-M   'P 1'
#
loop_
_entity.id
_entity.type
_entity.pdbx_description
1 polymer ?
#
loop_
_entity_poly.entity_id
_entity_poly.type
_entity_poly.pdbx_seq_one_letter_code
_entity_poly.pdbx_strand_id
1 'polypeptide(L)'
;MGVFFQFDDVDAFTTVTQGAPGQRVFFLYARQGNVSVAVKCEKQQVAAIADFLRTAMADLEPSTELPRSLSFETPPPFEAAFVLGPIALGYDRENDRL
;
A
#
# COMPACT_ATOMS: atom_id res chain seq x y z
N MET A 1 15.30 -17.13 -1.25
CA MET A 1 14.51 -17.00 -0.01
C MET A 1 13.50 -15.90 -0.27
N GLY A 2 12.20 -16.20 -0.30
CA GLY A 2 11.16 -15.20 -0.52
C GLY A 2 10.79 -14.53 0.80
N VAL A 3 10.42 -13.24 0.76
CA VAL A 3 9.89 -12.51 1.92
C VAL A 3 8.38 -12.40 1.73
N PHE A 4 7.61 -12.67 2.79
CA PHE A 4 6.15 -12.64 2.76
C PHE A 4 5.64 -11.88 3.99
N PHE A 5 4.64 -11.02 3.78
CA PHE A 5 3.97 -10.27 4.82
C PHE A 5 2.46 -10.45 4.64
N GLN A 6 1.78 -10.78 5.73
CA GLN A 6 0.32 -10.89 5.77
C GLN A 6 -0.19 -10.02 6.91
N PHE A 7 -1.22 -9.24 6.61
CA PHE A 7 -1.93 -8.43 7.58
C PHE A 7 -3.42 -8.76 7.48
N ASP A 8 -4.07 -8.93 8.62
CA ASP A 8 -5.52 -9.16 8.67
C ASP A 8 -6.32 -7.86 8.76
N ASP A 9 -5.79 -6.86 9.46
CA ASP A 9 -6.37 -5.54 9.59
C ASP A 9 -5.23 -4.51 9.71
N VAL A 10 -5.19 -3.55 8.79
CA VAL A 10 -4.10 -2.57 8.70
C VAL A 10 -4.56 -1.22 9.21
N ASP A 11 -3.78 -0.62 10.09
CA ASP A 11 -4.00 0.76 10.54
C ASP A 11 -3.75 1.77 9.43
N ALA A 12 -2.89 1.40 8.47
CA ALA A 12 -2.50 2.24 7.35
C ALA A 12 -2.15 1.38 6.13
N PHE A 13 -2.76 1.70 4.99
CA PHE A 13 -2.35 1.22 3.67
C PHE A 13 -2.30 2.41 2.72
N THR A 14 -1.11 2.80 2.27
CA THR A 14 -0.95 4.03 1.50
C THR A 14 0.31 4.02 0.64
N THR A 15 0.47 5.07 -0.14
CA THR A 15 1.67 5.29 -0.96
C THR A 15 2.44 6.47 -0.39
N VAL A 16 3.76 6.31 -0.30
CA VAL A 16 4.66 7.33 0.22
C VAL A 16 5.78 7.57 -0.77
N THR A 17 6.29 8.80 -0.79
CA THR A 17 7.44 9.15 -1.62
C THR A 17 8.50 9.83 -0.79
N GLN A 18 9.77 9.49 -1.04
CA GLN A 18 10.92 10.12 -0.42
C GLN A 18 11.79 10.79 -1.47
N GLY A 19 12.30 11.99 -1.16
CA GLY A 19 13.19 12.76 -2.04
C GLY A 19 12.52 13.95 -2.74
N ALA A 20 13.34 14.82 -3.32
CA ALA A 20 12.89 15.99 -4.06
C ALA A 20 12.17 15.60 -5.37
N PRO A 21 11.28 16.45 -5.91
CA PRO A 21 10.73 16.25 -7.26
C PRO A 21 11.84 15.96 -8.28
N GLY A 22 11.66 14.91 -9.10
CA GLY A 22 12.67 14.43 -10.05
C GLY A 22 13.66 13.39 -9.49
N GLN A 23 13.75 13.23 -8.18
CA GLN A 23 14.58 12.22 -7.48
C GLN A 23 13.74 11.40 -6.49
N ARG A 24 12.42 11.31 -6.73
CA ARG A 24 11.50 10.61 -5.83
C ARG A 24 11.65 9.11 -5.96
N VAL A 25 11.78 8.45 -4.83
CA VAL A 25 11.55 7.01 -4.69
C VAL A 25 10.13 6.80 -4.16
N PHE A 26 9.41 5.85 -4.75
CA PHE A 26 8.03 5.54 -4.39
C PHE A 26 7.99 4.23 -3.60
N PHE A 27 7.11 4.19 -2.61
CA PHE A 27 6.86 3.00 -1.81
C PHE A 27 5.36 2.77 -1.62
N LEU A 28 4.96 1.50 -1.66
CA LEU A 28 3.72 1.03 -1.05
C LEU A 28 4.01 0.73 0.41
N TYR A 29 3.18 1.26 1.30
CA TYR A 29 3.36 1.16 2.73
C TYR A 29 2.13 0.54 3.38
N ALA A 30 2.37 -0.46 4.24
CA ALA A 30 1.34 -1.04 5.10
C ALA A 30 1.84 -1.09 6.56
N ARG A 31 0.93 -0.87 7.51
CA ARG A 31 1.22 -0.96 8.96
C ARG A 31 0.09 -1.63 9.73
N GLN A 32 0.47 -2.48 10.67
CA GLN A 32 -0.38 -3.04 11.72
C GLN A 32 0.36 -2.97 13.07
N GLY A 33 -0.11 -2.11 13.96
CA GLY A 33 0.54 -1.76 15.21
C GLY A 33 1.99 -1.32 15.00
N ASN A 34 2.92 -2.10 15.57
CA ASN A 34 4.36 -1.86 15.48
C ASN A 34 5.02 -2.55 14.27
N VAL A 35 4.27 -3.33 13.50
CA VAL A 35 4.79 -4.00 12.30
C VAL A 35 4.45 -3.15 11.09
N SER A 36 5.44 -2.84 10.28
CA SER A 36 5.22 -2.14 9.02
C SER A 36 6.12 -2.65 7.91
N VAL A 37 5.66 -2.51 6.68
CA VAL A 37 6.41 -2.87 5.48
C VAL A 37 6.39 -1.70 4.50
N ALA A 38 7.54 -1.42 3.91
CA ALA A 38 7.66 -0.52 2.77
C ALA A 38 8.20 -1.31 1.57
N VAL A 39 7.46 -1.31 0.47
CA VAL A 39 7.83 -1.97 -0.77
C VAL A 39 8.17 -0.91 -1.80
N LYS A 40 9.43 -0.87 -2.24
CA LYS A 40 9.86 0.07 -3.27
C LYS A 40 9.21 -0.29 -4.59
N CYS A 41 8.61 0.68 -5.26
CA CYS A 41 7.89 0.48 -6.52
C CYS A 41 8.12 1.67 -7.47
N GLU A 42 7.67 1.50 -8.71
CA GLU A 42 7.62 2.57 -9.69
C GLU A 42 6.33 3.39 -9.58
N LYS A 43 6.38 4.65 -10.02
CA LYS A 43 5.19 5.52 -10.05
C LYS A 43 4.03 4.90 -10.85
N GLN A 44 4.32 4.25 -11.98
CA GLN A 44 3.30 3.63 -12.83
C GLN A 44 2.68 2.41 -12.16
N GLN A 45 3.47 1.63 -11.41
CA GLN A 45 2.98 0.50 -10.62
C GLN A 45 2.01 0.97 -9.53
N VAL A 46 2.33 2.06 -8.83
CA VAL A 46 1.42 2.68 -7.85
C VAL A 46 0.08 3.05 -8.48
N ALA A 47 0.10 3.70 -9.65
CA ALA A 47 -1.12 4.08 -10.35
C ALA A 47 -1.96 2.86 -10.74
N ALA A 48 -1.33 1.84 -11.35
CA ALA A 48 -2.01 0.62 -11.76
C ALA A 48 -2.67 -0.13 -10.58
N ILE A 49 -1.98 -0.22 -9.44
CA ILE A 49 -2.52 -0.85 -8.23
C ILE A 49 -3.71 -0.04 -7.70
N ALA A 50 -3.58 1.28 -7.63
CA ALA A 50 -4.66 2.13 -7.14
C ALA A 50 -5.92 2.04 -8.01
N ASP A 51 -5.76 1.98 -9.34
CA ASP A 51 -6.88 1.81 -10.26
C ASP A 51 -7.51 0.42 -10.14
N PHE A 52 -6.70 -0.63 -10.04
CA PHE A 52 -7.20 -1.98 -9.80
C PHE A 52 -7.99 -2.06 -8.50
N LEU A 53 -7.46 -1.54 -7.40
CA LEU A 53 -8.13 -1.54 -6.09
C LEU A 53 -9.47 -0.81 -6.14
N ARG A 54 -9.53 0.33 -6.84
CA ARG A 54 -10.80 1.05 -7.08
C ARG A 54 -11.82 0.17 -7.81
N THR A 55 -11.39 -0.58 -8.83
CA THR A 55 -12.27 -1.48 -9.55
C THR A 55 -12.70 -2.69 -8.71
N ALA A 56 -11.77 -3.31 -8.00
CA ALA A 56 -12.05 -4.48 -7.15
C ALA A 56 -13.03 -4.15 -6.02
N MET A 57 -12.95 -2.93 -5.50
CA MET A 57 -13.80 -2.43 -4.40
C MET A 57 -15.04 -1.68 -4.89
N ALA A 58 -15.30 -1.63 -6.21
CA ALA A 58 -16.36 -0.79 -6.77
C ALA A 58 -17.77 -1.19 -6.30
N ASP A 59 -17.97 -2.47 -5.97
CA ASP A 59 -19.25 -3.03 -5.55
C ASP A 59 -19.45 -2.99 -4.02
N LEU A 60 -18.44 -2.56 -3.26
CA LEU A 60 -18.54 -2.43 -1.81
C LEU A 60 -19.32 -1.16 -1.45
N GLU A 61 -20.19 -1.25 -0.45
CA GLU A 61 -20.87 -0.05 0.07
C GLU A 61 -19.83 0.94 0.60
N PRO A 62 -19.92 2.23 0.24
CA PRO A 62 -18.97 3.22 0.72
C PRO A 62 -19.02 3.27 2.25
N SER A 63 -17.85 3.15 2.88
CA SER A 63 -17.76 3.23 4.33
C SER A 63 -18.29 4.58 4.83
N THR A 64 -19.14 4.54 5.86
CA THR A 64 -19.66 5.75 6.53
C THR A 64 -18.60 6.41 7.40
N GLU A 65 -17.51 5.69 7.73
CA GLU A 65 -16.38 6.24 8.44
C GLU A 65 -15.48 7.06 7.51
N LEU A 66 -15.24 8.32 7.88
CA LEU A 66 -14.24 9.14 7.21
C LEU A 66 -12.86 8.49 7.43
N PRO A 67 -12.05 8.31 6.36
CA PRO A 67 -10.70 7.79 6.51
C PRO A 67 -9.93 8.70 7.46
N ARG A 68 -9.36 8.12 8.52
CA ARG A 68 -8.46 8.86 9.40
C ARG A 68 -7.33 9.42 8.55
N SER A 69 -7.06 10.71 8.66
CA SER A 69 -5.92 11.32 7.98
C SER A 69 -4.65 10.62 8.46
N LEU A 70 -4.01 9.86 7.57
CA LEU A 70 -2.68 9.31 7.82
C LEU A 70 -1.66 10.43 7.70
N SER A 71 -1.53 11.23 8.76
CA SER A 71 -0.52 12.26 8.86
C SER A 71 0.80 11.61 9.24
N PHE A 72 1.70 11.45 8.27
CA PHE A 72 3.11 11.27 8.58
C PHE A 72 3.66 12.66 8.87
N GLU A 73 3.72 13.10 10.14
CA GLU A 73 4.32 14.39 10.52
C GLU A 73 5.74 14.52 9.92
N THR A 74 6.46 13.41 9.87
CA THR A 74 7.62 13.20 9.00
C THR A 74 7.76 11.70 8.77
N PRO A 75 7.60 11.17 7.54
CA PRO A 75 7.82 9.76 7.30
C PRO A 75 9.30 9.43 7.61
N PRO A 76 9.59 8.39 8.41
CA PRO A 76 10.97 7.95 8.62
C PRO A 76 11.58 7.50 7.29
N PRO A 77 12.92 7.45 7.15
CA PRO A 77 13.51 6.83 5.97
C PRO A 77 13.01 5.39 5.87
N PHE A 78 12.26 5.11 4.80
CA PHE A 78 11.73 3.79 4.56
C PHE A 78 12.85 2.91 4.02
N GLU A 79 13.21 1.88 4.77
CA GLU A 79 14.02 0.79 4.25
C GLU A 79 13.09 -0.15 3.46
N ALA A 80 13.42 -0.39 2.19
CA ALA A 80 12.63 -1.26 1.34
C ALA A 80 12.79 -2.70 1.82
N ALA A 81 11.69 -3.35 2.21
CA ALA A 81 11.70 -4.79 2.47
C ALA A 81 12.07 -5.57 1.21
N PHE A 82 11.61 -5.09 0.04
CA PHE A 82 11.99 -5.56 -1.28
C PHE A 82 11.58 -4.54 -2.37
N VAL A 83 12.05 -4.78 -3.60
CA VAL A 83 11.61 -4.06 -4.80
C VAL A 83 10.47 -4.82 -5.46
N LEU A 84 9.38 -4.14 -5.77
CA LEU A 84 8.22 -4.71 -6.42
C LEU A 84 8.57 -5.19 -7.82
N GLY A 85 8.45 -6.50 -8.05
CA GLY A 85 8.53 -7.10 -9.37
C GLY A 85 7.23 -6.93 -10.16
N PRO A 86 6.92 -7.86 -11.08
CA PRO A 86 5.62 -7.91 -11.73
C PRO A 86 4.50 -7.98 -10.70
N ILE A 87 3.45 -7.17 -10.88
CA ILE A 87 2.29 -7.15 -9.99
C ILE A 87 1.37 -8.30 -10.36
N ALA A 88 1.06 -9.16 -9.38
CA ALA A 88 -0.08 -10.05 -9.42
C ALA A 88 -0.95 -9.72 -8.21
N LEU A 89 -2.20 -9.34 -8.45
CA LEU A 89 -3.19 -9.03 -7.41
C LEU A 89 -4.34 -10.04 -7.55
N GLY A 90 -4.69 -10.67 -6.44
CA GLY A 90 -5.88 -11.51 -6.32
C GLY A 90 -6.86 -10.85 -5.36
N TYR A 91 -8.16 -11.08 -5.54
CA TYR A 91 -9.17 -10.70 -4.56
C TYR A 91 -9.91 -11.96 -4.16
N ASP A 92 -9.85 -12.28 -2.88
CA ASP A 92 -10.61 -13.34 -2.24
C ASP A 92 -12.04 -12.84 -1.97
N ARG A 93 -12.96 -13.24 -2.85
CA ARG A 93 -14.38 -12.92 -2.76
C ARG A 93 -15.09 -13.58 -1.59
N GLU A 94 -14.61 -14.75 -1.12
CA GLU A 94 -15.29 -15.48 -0.04
C GLU A 94 -15.08 -14.78 1.29
N ASN A 95 -13.91 -14.16 1.46
CA ASN A 95 -13.55 -13.47 2.70
C ASN A 95 -13.61 -11.93 2.59
N ASP A 96 -13.91 -11.38 1.41
CA ASP A 96 -13.84 -9.94 1.11
C ASP A 96 -12.44 -9.34 1.40
N ARG A 97 -11.40 -9.99 0.86
CA ARG A 97 -9.99 -9.64 1.13
C ARG A 97 -9.17 -9.51 -0.15
N LEU A 98 -8.28 -8.53 -0.18
CA LEU A 98 -7.25 -8.34 -1.22
C LEU A 98 -5.94 -9.05 -0.85
#